data_AF-A0A6H2GZI9-F1
#
_entry.id   AF-A0A6H2GZI9-F1
#
_cell.length_a   1.000
_cell.length_b   1.000
_cell.length_c   1.000
_cell.angle_alpha   90.00
_cell.angle_beta   90.00
_cell.angle_gamma   90.00
#
_symmetry.space_group_name_H-M   'P 1'
#
loop_
_entity.id
_entity.type
_entity.pdbx_description
1 polymer ?
#
loop_
_entity_poly.entity_id
_entity_poly.type
_entity_poly.pdbx_seq_one_letter_code
_entity_poly.pdbx_strand_id
1 'polypeptide(L)'
;MCKRCASVIIILIVKEVYALSRRKADAREIIKRDLFKELRLQKNKSQRGMALDFDVSESFIRTIENGRCNPELKFAFRLAKYLGTTVDRLFGDLHE
;
A
#
# COMPACT_ATOMS: atom_id res chain seq x y z
N MET A 1 -12.06 46.95 15.11
CA MET A 1 -11.11 45.82 14.99
C MET A 1 -10.27 46.01 13.73
N CYS A 2 -8.95 46.17 13.87
CA CYS A 2 -8.06 46.56 12.78
C CYS A 2 -7.80 45.38 11.83
N LYS A 3 -7.82 45.61 10.51
CA LYS A 3 -7.57 44.58 9.47
C LYS A 3 -6.25 43.80 9.68
N ARG A 4 -5.28 44.39 10.41
CA ARG A 4 -4.01 43.76 10.81
C ARG A 4 -4.17 42.58 11.78
N CYS A 5 -5.17 42.60 12.67
CA CYS A 5 -5.40 41.49 13.61
C CYS A 5 -5.95 40.25 12.91
N ALA A 6 -6.82 40.41 11.91
CA ALA A 6 -7.40 39.30 11.15
C ALA A 6 -6.34 38.55 10.32
N SER A 7 -5.40 39.26 9.68
CA SER A 7 -4.32 38.62 8.91
C SER A 7 -3.36 37.80 9.78
N VAL A 8 -3.04 38.26 11.00
CA VAL A 8 -2.15 37.53 11.92
C VAL A 8 -2.83 36.25 12.42
N ILE A 9 -4.14 36.31 12.71
CA ILE A 9 -4.93 35.15 13.12
C ILE A 9 -4.96 34.09 12.01
N ILE A 10 -5.18 34.48 10.74
CA ILE A 10 -5.16 33.54 9.60
C ILE A 10 -3.78 32.89 9.47
N ILE A 11 -2.69 33.65 9.57
CA ILE A 11 -1.33 33.11 9.47
C ILE A 11 -1.05 32.13 10.60
N LEU A 12 -1.49 32.41 11.83
CA LEU A 12 -1.32 31.52 12.96
C LEU A 12 -2.11 30.22 12.79
N ILE A 13 -3.37 30.30 12.35
CA ILE A 13 -4.21 29.13 12.05
C ILE A 13 -3.57 28.27 10.96
N VAL A 14 -3.09 28.89 9.88
CA VAL A 14 -2.41 28.19 8.80
C VAL A 14 -1.14 27.50 9.33
N LYS A 15 -0.29 28.20 10.11
CA LYS A 15 0.90 27.61 10.71
C LYS A 15 0.58 26.43 11.63
N GLU A 16 -0.49 26.51 12.44
CA GLU A 16 -0.96 25.44 13.31
C GLU A 16 -1.42 24.22 12.50
N VAL A 17 -2.23 24.42 11.46
CA VAL A 17 -2.71 23.36 10.55
C VAL A 17 -1.55 22.69 9.81
N TYR A 18 -0.58 23.48 9.30
CA TYR A 18 0.63 22.94 8.67
C TYR A 18 1.57 22.23 9.66
N ALA A 19 1.57 22.62 10.94
CA ALA A 19 2.32 21.92 11.99
C ALA A 19 1.66 20.57 12.33
N LEU A 20 0.34 20.52 12.43
CA LEU A 20 -0.42 19.28 12.65
C LEU A 20 -0.29 18.31 11.46
N SER A 21 -0.19 18.83 10.24
CA SER A 21 0.03 18.07 8.99
C SER A 21 1.43 17.46 8.89
N ARG A 22 2.38 17.86 9.75
CA ARG A 22 3.76 17.35 9.77
C ARG A 22 3.99 16.15 10.70
N ARG A 23 2.94 15.60 11.30
CA ARG A 23 3.06 14.29 11.96
C ARG A 23 3.35 13.23 10.90
N LYS A 24 4.49 12.54 11.01
CA LYS A 24 4.74 11.34 10.20
C LYS A 24 3.62 10.35 10.51
N ALA A 25 2.97 9.81 9.49
CA ALA A 25 2.04 8.70 9.67
C ALA A 25 2.77 7.59 10.44
N ASP A 26 2.08 6.96 11.39
CA ASP A 26 2.64 5.87 12.17
C ASP A 26 3.19 4.79 11.25
N ALA A 27 4.30 4.17 11.65
CA ALA A 27 4.91 3.12 10.86
C ALA A 27 3.93 1.95 10.74
N ARG A 28 3.48 1.68 9.51
CA ARG A 28 2.63 0.53 9.23
C ARG A 28 3.34 -0.76 9.65
N GLU A 29 2.62 -1.65 10.32
CA GLU A 29 3.09 -3.01 10.58
C GLU A 29 3.26 -3.77 9.26
N ILE A 30 4.40 -4.47 9.11
CA ILE A 30 4.70 -5.24 7.89
C ILE A 30 4.29 -6.69 8.14
N ILE A 31 3.15 -7.08 7.60
CA ILE A 31 2.61 -8.44 7.71
C ILE A 31 2.94 -9.22 6.44
N LYS A 32 3.55 -10.41 6.61
CA LYS A 32 3.85 -11.30 5.48
C LYS A 32 2.58 -11.97 4.98
N ARG A 33 2.39 -12.02 3.65
CA ARG A 33 1.16 -12.51 3.00
C ARG A 33 1.33 -13.98 2.62
N ASP A 34 1.17 -14.88 3.58
CA ASP A 34 1.39 -16.33 3.35
C ASP A 34 0.40 -16.94 2.33
N LEU A 35 -0.86 -16.49 2.33
CA LEU A 35 -1.85 -16.90 1.31
C LEU A 35 -1.38 -16.57 -0.12
N PHE A 36 -0.73 -15.42 -0.33
CA PHE A 36 -0.18 -15.05 -1.63
C PHE A 36 0.84 -16.08 -2.10
N LYS A 37 1.76 -16.47 -1.20
CA LYS A 37 2.80 -17.46 -1.47
C LYS A 37 2.19 -18.82 -1.80
N GLU A 38 1.22 -19.27 -1.01
CA GLU A 38 0.53 -20.54 -1.21
C GLU A 38 -0.14 -20.62 -2.59
N LEU A 39 -0.94 -19.61 -2.94
CA LEU A 39 -1.64 -19.57 -4.23
C LEU A 39 -0.63 -19.48 -5.41
N ARG A 40 0.48 -18.76 -5.24
CA ARG A 40 1.57 -18.73 -6.24
C ARG A 40 2.19 -20.12 -6.45
N LEU A 41 2.44 -20.86 -5.37
CA LEU A 41 3.00 -22.20 -5.43
C LEU A 41 2.00 -23.22 -6.01
N GLN A 42 0.70 -23.10 -5.73
CA GLN A 42 -0.35 -23.92 -6.35
C GLN A 42 -0.42 -23.74 -7.88
N LYS A 43 0.00 -22.58 -8.39
CA LYS A 43 0.15 -22.31 -9.82
C LYS A 43 1.46 -22.84 -10.41
N ASN A 44 2.30 -23.51 -9.61
CA ASN A 44 3.65 -23.98 -9.97
C ASN A 44 4.57 -22.84 -10.45
N LYS A 45 4.46 -21.65 -9.83
CA LYS A 45 5.25 -20.48 -10.21
C LYS A 45 6.27 -20.11 -9.14
N SER A 46 7.52 -19.89 -9.54
CA SER A 46 8.50 -19.16 -8.72
C SER A 46 8.15 -17.65 -8.68
N GLN A 47 8.79 -16.88 -7.80
CA GLN A 47 8.62 -15.41 -7.78
C GLN A 47 9.01 -14.81 -9.13
N ARG A 48 10.15 -15.23 -9.69
CA ARG A 48 10.58 -14.87 -11.05
C ARG A 48 9.56 -15.30 -12.11
N GLY A 49 9.05 -16.53 -12.05
CA GLY A 49 8.09 -17.05 -13.02
C GLY A 49 6.79 -16.25 -13.05
N MET A 50 6.23 -15.92 -11.89
CA MET A 50 5.06 -15.04 -11.81
C MET A 50 5.39 -13.61 -12.25
N ALA A 51 6.57 -13.10 -11.92
CA ALA A 51 6.97 -11.76 -12.34
C ALA A 51 7.01 -11.62 -13.87
N LEU A 52 7.49 -12.65 -14.58
CA LEU A 52 7.46 -12.73 -16.04
C LEU A 52 6.04 -12.71 -16.60
N ASP A 53 5.09 -13.42 -15.97
CA ASP A 53 3.68 -13.43 -16.41
C ASP A 53 3.02 -12.04 -16.32
N PHE A 54 3.52 -11.16 -15.45
CA PHE A 54 2.99 -9.81 -15.23
C PHE A 54 3.84 -8.70 -15.83
N ASP A 55 4.96 -9.03 -16.49
CA ASP A 55 5.96 -8.08 -16.98
C ASP A 55 6.45 -7.11 -15.89
N VAL A 56 6.82 -7.66 -14.74
CA VAL A 56 7.34 -6.92 -13.58
C VAL A 56 8.65 -7.51 -13.08
N SER A 57 9.34 -6.77 -12.21
CA SER A 57 10.53 -7.32 -11.56
C SER A 57 10.18 -8.42 -10.54
N GLU A 58 11.05 -9.41 -10.40
CA GLU A 58 10.94 -10.43 -9.34
C GLU A 58 10.89 -9.78 -7.95
N SER A 59 11.67 -8.72 -7.74
CA SER A 59 11.69 -7.99 -6.48
C SER A 59 10.33 -7.37 -6.15
N PHE A 60 9.55 -6.96 -7.15
CA PHE A 60 8.21 -6.41 -6.95
C PHE A 60 7.23 -7.48 -6.44
N ILE A 61 7.24 -8.68 -7.02
CA ILE A 61 6.46 -9.81 -6.48
C ILE A 61 6.91 -10.15 -5.06
N ARG A 62 8.23 -10.17 -4.81
CA ARG A 62 8.79 -10.45 -3.48
C ARG A 62 8.39 -9.40 -2.44
N THR A 63 8.34 -8.11 -2.77
CA THR A 63 7.94 -7.06 -1.81
C THR A 63 6.44 -7.10 -1.53
N ILE A 64 5.61 -7.46 -2.53
CA ILE A 64 4.18 -7.72 -2.33
C ILE A 64 3.98 -8.92 -1.39
N GLU A 65 4.64 -10.04 -1.65
CA GLU A 65 4.52 -11.28 -0.84
C GLU A 65 4.93 -11.04 0.62
N ASN A 66 5.90 -10.15 0.86
CA ASN A 66 6.37 -9.79 2.20
C ASN A 66 5.61 -8.62 2.85
N GLY A 67 4.51 -8.12 2.27
CA GLY A 67 3.73 -7.00 2.84
C GLY A 67 4.43 -5.63 2.79
N ARG A 68 5.59 -5.54 2.13
CA ARG A 68 6.40 -4.30 2.07
C ARG A 68 5.92 -3.32 1.01
N CYS A 69 5.09 -3.78 0.09
CA CYS A 69 4.54 -2.98 -0.99
C CYS A 69 3.06 -3.30 -1.17
N ASN A 70 2.27 -2.24 -1.37
CA ASN A 70 0.88 -2.33 -1.79
C ASN A 70 0.85 -2.00 -3.28
N PRO A 71 0.45 -2.95 -4.14
CA PRO A 71 0.34 -2.69 -5.55
C PRO A 71 -0.82 -1.72 -5.83
N GLU A 72 -0.80 -1.09 -7.01
CA GLU A 72 -1.95 -0.31 -7.46
C GLU A 72 -3.22 -1.15 -7.50
N LEU A 73 -4.37 -0.54 -7.26
CA LEU A 73 -5.67 -1.23 -7.17
C LEU A 73 -5.94 -2.11 -8.41
N LYS A 74 -5.68 -1.59 -9.62
CA LYS A 74 -5.81 -2.35 -10.88
C LYS A 74 -4.93 -3.60 -10.88
N PHE A 75 -3.69 -3.48 -10.40
CA PHE A 75 -2.75 -4.60 -10.32
C PHE A 75 -3.20 -5.63 -9.27
N ALA A 76 -3.70 -5.18 -8.13
CA ALA A 76 -4.27 -6.04 -7.09
C ALA A 76 -5.42 -6.91 -7.61
N PHE A 77 -6.36 -6.33 -8.38
CA PHE A 77 -7.44 -7.09 -9.02
C PHE A 77 -6.92 -8.12 -10.03
N ARG A 78 -5.90 -7.77 -10.82
CA ARG A 78 -5.28 -8.72 -11.75
C ARG A 78 -4.62 -9.89 -11.03
N LEU A 79 -3.92 -9.62 -9.92
CA LEU A 79 -3.32 -10.65 -9.07
C LEU A 79 -4.38 -11.59 -8.50
N ALA A 80 -5.44 -11.04 -7.91
CA ALA A 80 -6.55 -11.82 -7.36
C ALA A 80 -7.17 -12.75 -8.41
N LYS A 81 -7.44 -12.21 -9.62
CA LYS A 81 -7.94 -13.00 -10.75
C LYS A 81 -6.96 -14.10 -11.18
N TYR A 82 -5.67 -13.79 -11.32
CA TYR A 82 -4.65 -14.75 -11.73
C TYR A 82 -4.51 -15.90 -10.71
N LEU A 83 -4.55 -15.56 -9.42
CA LEU A 83 -4.45 -16.50 -8.30
C LEU A 83 -5.77 -17.23 -7.98
N GLY A 84 -6.90 -16.82 -8.58
CA GLY A 84 -8.21 -17.45 -8.34
C GLY A 84 -8.82 -17.13 -6.98
N THR A 85 -8.60 -15.92 -6.46
CA THR A 85 -9.09 -15.45 -5.16
C THR A 85 -9.67 -14.04 -5.25
N THR A 86 -10.04 -13.42 -4.13
CA THR A 86 -10.46 -12.02 -4.04
C THR A 86 -9.33 -11.12 -3.53
N VAL A 87 -9.43 -9.82 -3.80
CA VAL A 87 -8.47 -8.81 -3.30
C VAL A 87 -8.48 -8.79 -1.77
N ASP A 88 -9.66 -8.87 -1.14
CA ASP A 88 -9.81 -8.86 0.32
C ASP A 88 -9.06 -10.02 0.99
N ARG A 89 -9.15 -11.23 0.41
CA ARG A 89 -8.39 -12.37 0.95
C ARG A 89 -6.91 -12.21 0.71
N LEU A 90 -6.51 -11.67 -0.44
CA LEU A 90 -5.10 -11.57 -0.83
C LEU A 90 -4.34 -10.47 -0.07
N PHE A 91 -5.03 -9.41 0.33
CA PHE A 91 -4.50 -8.22 0.99
C PHE A 91 -5.23 -7.93 2.31
N GLY A 92 -5.42 -8.97 3.11
CA GLY A 92 -6.17 -8.87 4.37
C GLY A 92 -5.56 -7.87 5.36
N ASP A 93 -4.25 -7.68 5.28
CA ASP A 93 -3.47 -6.71 6.07
C ASP A 93 -3.83 -5.23 5.80
N LEU A 94 -4.66 -4.93 4.80
CA LEU A 94 -4.99 -3.56 4.41
C LEU A 94 -6.34 -3.06 4.92
N HIS A 95 -7.14 -3.90 5.57
CA HIS A 95 -8.48 -3.55 6.05
C HIS A 95 -8.64 -3.64 7.57
N GLU A 96 -7.54 -3.86 8.30
CA GLU A 96 -7.49 -3.82 9.77
C GLU A 96 -6.89 -2.50 10.28
#